data_AF-A0A923IHZ0-F1
#
_entry.id   AF-A0A923IHZ0-F1
#
_cell.length_a   1.000
_cell.length_b   1.000
_cell.length_c   1.000
_cell.angle_alpha   90.00
_cell.angle_beta   90.00
_cell.angle_gamma   90.00
#
_symmetry.space_group_name_H-M   'P 1'
#
loop_
_entity.id
_entity.type
_entity.pdbx_description
1 polymer ?
#
loop_
_entity_poly.entity_id
_entity_poly.type
_entity_poly.pdbx_seq_one_letter_code
_entity_poly.pdbx_strand_id
1 'polypeptide(L)'
;METTRKWRWGVNRWIVLGFILFSIIAVNIATPVQPHIQVAPEKITEATLRLPLVGEVPFVNTWPTLIMVDVIIIALAWGVRQSVKKGSLIPQGASGMMEAFVEVIYNLTESAAGKWAKQIFPWFATIMLVVLVA
;
A
#
# COMPACT_ATOMS: atom_id res chain seq x y z
N MET A 1 -41.44 42.97 -21.76
CA MET A 1 -40.04 43.32 -22.12
C MET A 1 -39.16 42.18 -21.63
N GLU A 2 -38.91 41.17 -22.46
CA GLU A 2 -38.06 40.04 -22.09
C GLU A 2 -36.60 40.40 -22.35
N THR A 3 -35.79 40.41 -21.29
CA THR A 3 -34.36 40.66 -21.38
C THR A 3 -33.67 39.36 -21.78
N THR A 4 -33.40 39.18 -23.08
CA THR A 4 -32.63 38.02 -23.55
C THR A 4 -31.22 38.09 -22.97
N ARG A 5 -30.93 37.27 -21.95
CA ARG A 5 -29.64 37.19 -21.27
C ARG A 5 -28.58 36.75 -22.28
N LYS A 6 -27.82 37.69 -22.84
CA LYS A 6 -26.74 37.42 -23.81
C LYS A 6 -25.75 36.41 -23.21
N TRP A 7 -25.60 35.29 -23.90
CA TRP A 7 -24.73 34.18 -23.51
C TRP A 7 -23.27 34.63 -23.44
N ARG A 8 -22.73 34.78 -22.23
CA ARG A 8 -21.33 35.20 -22.02
C ARG A 8 -20.43 33.98 -22.11
N TRP A 9 -19.73 33.83 -23.23
CA TRP A 9 -18.64 32.87 -23.37
C TRP A 9 -17.45 33.34 -22.52
N GLY A 10 -17.42 32.94 -21.25
CA GLY A 10 -16.31 33.23 -20.34
C GLY A 10 -15.11 32.32 -20.60
N VAL A 11 -13.90 32.82 -20.30
CA VAL A 11 -12.61 32.12 -20.39
C VAL A 11 -12.65 30.72 -19.74
N ASN A 12 -13.42 30.59 -18.65
CA ASN A 12 -13.59 29.34 -17.91
C ASN A 12 -14.12 28.18 -18.79
N ARG A 13 -14.91 28.46 -19.83
CA ARG A 13 -15.43 27.40 -20.72
C ARG A 13 -14.32 26.78 -21.56
N TRP A 14 -13.37 27.59 -22.02
CA TRP A 14 -12.22 27.12 -22.78
C TRP A 14 -11.24 26.34 -21.91
N ILE A 15 -11.09 26.73 -20.64
CA ILE A 15 -10.31 25.98 -19.65
C ILE A 15 -10.95 24.60 -19.40
N VAL A 16 -12.26 24.55 -19.20
CA VAL A 16 -12.99 23.27 -19.01
C VAL A 16 -12.89 22.38 -20.25
N LEU A 17 -13.05 22.94 -21.46
CA LEU A 17 -12.86 22.19 -22.70
C LEU A 17 -11.42 21.66 -22.84
N GLY A 18 -10.42 22.45 -22.44
CA GLY A 18 -9.03 22.03 -22.39
C GLY A 18 -8.81 20.85 -21.45
N PHE A 19 -9.38 20.87 -20.24
CA PHE A 19 -9.31 19.74 -19.31
C PHE A 19 -10.01 18.48 -19.85
N ILE A 20 -11.15 18.63 -20.53
CA ILE A 20 -11.85 17.50 -21.15
C ILE A 20 -10.99 16.87 -22.25
N LEU A 21 -10.46 17.67 -23.18
CA LEU A 21 -9.57 17.19 -24.25
C LEU A 21 -8.30 16.55 -23.69
N PHE A 22 -7.69 17.17 -22.69
CA PHE A 22 -6.51 16.64 -22.03
C PHE A 22 -6.81 15.30 -21.35
N SER A 23 -7.97 15.14 -20.71
CA SER A 23 -8.36 13.88 -20.07
C SER A 23 -8.51 12.74 -21.08
N ILE A 24 -9.05 13.02 -22.26
CA ILE A 24 -9.20 12.04 -23.35
C ILE A 24 -7.81 11.60 -23.84
N ILE A 25 -6.89 12.54 -24.05
CA ILE A 25 -5.52 12.24 -24.48
C ILE A 25 -4.77 11.45 -23.40
N ALA A 26 -4.89 11.87 -22.13
CA ALA A 26 -4.21 11.24 -21.00
C ALA A 26 -4.61 9.77 -20.81
N VAL A 27 -5.90 9.44 -20.94
CA VAL A 27 -6.40 8.05 -20.81
C VAL A 27 -5.87 7.13 -21.93
N ASN A 28 -5.55 7.67 -23.10
CA ASN A 28 -4.97 6.89 -24.19
C ASN A 28 -3.46 6.65 -24.03
N ILE A 29 -2.77 7.49 -23.26
CA ILE A 29 -1.32 7.36 -23.00
C ILE A 29 -1.06 6.55 -21.73
N ALA A 30 -1.87 6.76 -20.69
CA ALA A 30 -1.81 6.02 -19.43
C ALA A 30 -3.03 5.11 -19.34
N THR A 31 -2.84 3.83 -19.64
CA THR A 31 -3.89 2.82 -19.47
C THR A 31 -4.42 2.88 -18.04
N PRO A 32 -5.75 2.97 -17.83
CA PRO A 32 -6.32 2.94 -16.49
C PRO A 32 -5.81 1.72 -15.73
N VAL A 33 -5.45 1.91 -14.46
CA VAL A 33 -5.04 0.80 -13.59
C VAL A 33 -6.20 -0.19 -13.56
N GLN A 34 -6.01 -1.34 -14.21
CA GLN A 34 -7.05 -2.35 -14.27
C GLN A 34 -7.34 -2.84 -12.84
N PRO A 35 -8.60 -3.01 -12.45
CA PRO A 35 -8.92 -3.62 -11.18
C PRO A 35 -8.33 -5.04 -11.18
N HIS A 36 -7.38 -5.28 -10.31
CA HIS A 36 -6.83 -6.62 -10.11
C HIS A 36 -7.94 -7.50 -9.53
N ILE A 37 -8.41 -8.48 -10.30
CA ILE A 37 -9.38 -9.46 -9.82
C ILE A 37 -8.63 -10.39 -8.88
N GLN A 38 -8.76 -10.18 -7.58
CA GLN A 38 -8.27 -11.13 -6.58
C GLN A 38 -9.13 -12.38 -6.65
N VAL A 39 -8.61 -13.40 -7.31
CA VAL A 39 -9.26 -14.72 -7.42
C VAL A 39 -9.24 -15.40 -6.05
N ALA A 40 -10.28 -16.18 -5.76
CA ALA A 40 -10.34 -16.94 -4.52
C ALA A 40 -9.09 -17.82 -4.35
N PRO A 41 -8.57 -18.00 -3.11
CA PRO A 41 -7.41 -18.85 -2.85
C PRO A 41 -7.58 -20.26 -3.43
N GLU A 42 -6.57 -20.72 -4.16
CA GLU A 42 -6.58 -22.04 -4.79
C GLU A 42 -6.20 -23.11 -3.77
N LYS A 43 -6.91 -24.25 -3.81
CA LYS A 43 -6.56 -25.40 -2.99
C LYS A 43 -5.28 -26.04 -3.53
N ILE A 44 -4.29 -26.21 -2.66
CA ILE A 44 -3.04 -26.90 -3.02
C ILE A 44 -3.23 -28.42 -2.94
N THR A 45 -4.07 -28.87 -2.00
CA THR A 45 -4.32 -30.28 -1.74
C THR A 45 -5.81 -30.50 -1.51
N GLU A 46 -6.29 -31.68 -1.90
CA GLU A 46 -7.66 -32.14 -1.59
C GLU A 46 -7.86 -32.46 -0.10
N ALA A 47 -6.77 -32.56 0.66
CA ALA A 47 -6.80 -32.79 2.10
C ALA A 47 -7.35 -31.56 2.84
N THR A 48 -8.34 -31.79 3.69
CA THR A 48 -8.92 -30.78 4.58
C THR A 48 -8.38 -30.94 5.99
N LEU A 49 -8.03 -29.82 6.64
CA LEU A 49 -7.74 -29.82 8.07
C LEU A 49 -9.04 -29.75 8.86
N ARG A 50 -9.24 -30.68 9.79
CA ARG A 50 -10.39 -30.67 10.71
C ARG A 50 -10.04 -29.88 11.97
N LEU A 51 -10.56 -28.67 12.09
CA LEU A 51 -10.40 -27.81 13.25
C LEU A 51 -11.54 -28.03 14.25
N PRO A 52 -11.27 -28.13 15.57
CA PRO A 52 -12.29 -28.41 16.59
C PRO A 52 -13.47 -27.43 16.62
N LEU A 53 -13.27 -26.17 16.20
CA LEU A 53 -14.27 -25.10 16.26
C LEU A 53 -14.86 -24.71 14.90
N VAL A 54 -14.16 -25.00 13.80
CA VAL A 54 -14.45 -24.44 12.47
C VAL A 54 -14.86 -25.53 11.47
N GLY A 55 -14.63 -26.81 11.79
CA GLY A 55 -14.92 -27.93 10.88
C GLY A 55 -13.79 -28.17 9.89
N GLU A 56 -14.12 -28.66 8.70
CA GLU A 56 -13.15 -28.99 7.64
C GLU A 56 -12.78 -27.74 6.84
N VAL A 57 -11.49 -27.35 6.91
CA VAL A 57 -10.94 -26.20 6.19
C VAL A 57 -9.96 -26.67 5.13
N PRO A 58 -10.13 -26.27 3.85
CA PRO A 58 -9.22 -26.66 2.79
C PRO A 58 -7.86 -25.97 2.95
N PHE A 59 -6.79 -26.68 2.61
CA PHE A 59 -5.46 -26.09 2.58
C PHE A 59 -5.24 -25.32 1.27
N VAL A 60 -5.23 -23.98 1.36
CA VAL A 60 -5.11 -23.07 0.20
C VAL A 60 -3.74 -22.40 0.12
N ASN A 61 -3.34 -21.98 -1.09
CA ASN A 61 -2.05 -21.36 -1.40
C ASN A 61 -1.72 -20.12 -0.55
N THR A 62 -2.73 -19.37 -0.10
CA THR A 62 -2.52 -18.21 0.77
C THR A 62 -1.86 -18.57 2.10
N TRP A 63 -2.10 -19.76 2.66
CA TRP A 63 -1.51 -20.16 3.96
C TRP A 63 0.02 -20.24 3.93
N PRO A 64 0.65 -21.09 3.08
CA PRO A 64 2.11 -21.15 3.02
C PRO A 64 2.71 -19.84 2.52
N THR A 65 2.03 -19.10 1.63
CA THR A 65 2.52 -17.79 1.18
C THR A 65 2.60 -16.79 2.33
N LEU A 66 1.57 -16.66 3.15
CA LEU A 66 1.60 -15.76 4.31
C LEU A 66 2.67 -16.16 5.33
N ILE A 67 2.83 -17.47 5.59
CA ILE A 67 3.91 -17.96 6.46
C ILE A 67 5.29 -17.59 5.90
N MET A 68 5.48 -17.71 4.59
CA MET A 68 6.74 -17.34 3.92
C MET A 68 7.01 -15.83 4.05
N VAL A 69 5.98 -15.00 3.83
CA VAL A 69 6.06 -13.54 4.03
C VAL A 69 6.47 -13.22 5.45
N ASP A 70 5.82 -13.81 6.46
CA ASP A 70 6.15 -13.59 7.87
C ASP A 70 7.61 -13.97 8.19
N VAL A 71 8.10 -15.08 7.65
CA VAL A 71 9.52 -15.49 7.81
C VAL A 71 10.47 -14.45 7.23
N ILE A 72 10.19 -13.92 6.04
CA ILE A 72 11.01 -12.87 5.40
C ILE A 72 11.01 -11.60 6.24
N ILE A 73 9.84 -11.18 6.74
CA ILE A 73 9.70 -9.99 7.57
C ILE A 73 10.48 -10.12 8.88
N ILE A 74 10.35 -11.27 9.55
CA ILE A 74 11.08 -11.56 10.80
C ILE A 74 12.60 -11.55 10.54
N ALA A 75 13.05 -12.11 9.41
CA ALA A 75 14.46 -12.10 9.02
C ALA A 75 14.99 -10.68 8.77
N LEU A 76 14.22 -9.83 8.08
CA LEU A 76 14.55 -8.43 7.87
C LEU A 76 14.63 -7.67 9.20
N ALA A 77 13.63 -7.83 10.07
CA ALA A 77 13.60 -7.22 11.39
C ALA A 77 14.79 -7.66 12.26
N TRP A 78 15.15 -8.94 12.19
CA TRP A 78 16.36 -9.46 12.84
C TRP A 78 17.61 -8.80 12.27
N GLY A 79 17.75 -8.71 10.94
CA GLY A 79 18.88 -8.08 10.27
C GLY A 79 19.07 -6.63 10.74
N VAL A 80 18.00 -5.84 10.76
CA VAL A 80 18.01 -4.46 11.28
C VAL A 80 18.42 -4.43 12.74
N ARG A 81 17.83 -5.28 13.59
CA ARG A 81 18.19 -5.37 15.01
C ARG A 81 19.67 -5.65 15.22
N GLN A 82 20.27 -6.54 14.43
CA GLN A 82 21.70 -6.84 14.52
C GLN A 82 22.56 -5.65 14.08
N SER A 83 22.16 -4.95 13.02
CA SER A 83 22.87 -3.76 12.55
C SER A 83 22.83 -2.61 13.57
N VAL A 84 21.68 -2.36 14.19
CA VAL A 84 21.55 -1.34 15.26
C VAL A 84 22.39 -1.71 16.48
N LYS A 85 22.41 -2.98 16.88
CA LYS A 85 23.22 -3.46 18.03
C LYS A 85 24.72 -3.29 17.83
N LYS A 86 25.22 -3.30 16.59
CA LYS A 86 26.65 -3.14 16.29
C LYS A 86 27.15 -1.70 16.51
N GLY A 87 26.26 -0.74 16.74
CA GLY A 87 26.61 0.55 17.35
C GLY A 87 27.46 1.49 16.50
N SER A 88 27.57 1.27 15.18
CA SER A 88 28.23 2.24 14.31
C SER A 88 27.37 3.50 14.22
N LEU A 89 27.85 4.61 14.80
CA LEU A 89 27.24 5.94 14.77
C LEU A 89 27.02 6.51 13.35
N ILE A 90 27.56 5.83 12.33
CA ILE A 90 27.34 6.12 10.91
C ILE A 90 26.59 4.91 10.34
N PRO A 91 25.30 5.04 10.00
CA PRO A 91 24.54 3.96 9.38
C PRO A 91 25.17 3.63 8.02
N GLN A 92 25.84 2.48 7.89
CA GLN A 92 26.37 2.04 6.60
C GLN A 92 25.43 1.02 5.95
N GLY A 93 25.02 1.29 4.71
CA GLY A 93 24.27 0.36 3.86
C GLY A 93 22.82 0.11 4.32
N ALA A 94 22.47 -1.16 4.56
CA ALA A 94 21.10 -1.61 4.81
C ALA A 94 20.47 -1.01 6.09
N SER A 95 21.26 -0.61 7.09
CA SER A 95 20.73 0.05 8.29
C SER A 95 20.27 1.49 8.01
N GLY A 96 21.03 2.25 7.22
CA GLY A 96 20.65 3.61 6.82
C GLY A 96 19.41 3.63 5.92
N MET A 97 19.29 2.65 5.02
CA MET A 97 18.07 2.49 4.19
C MET A 97 16.83 2.22 5.05
N MET A 98 16.95 1.38 6.09
CA MET A 98 15.84 1.07 6.98
C MET A 98 15.50 2.22 7.92
N GLU A 99 16.49 2.99 8.36
CA GLU A 99 16.26 4.23 9.11
C GLU A 99 15.48 5.25 8.28
N ALA A 100 15.94 5.51 7.04
CA ALA A 100 15.25 6.41 6.11
C ALA A 100 13.82 5.92 5.79
N PHE A 101 13.63 4.60 5.61
CA PHE A 101 12.31 4.02 5.38
C PHE A 101 11.37 4.21 6.58
N VAL A 102 11.86 3.95 7.80
CA VAL A 102 11.09 4.16 9.03
C VAL A 102 10.74 5.63 9.21
N GLU A 103 11.68 6.54 8.94
CA GLU A 103 11.46 7.99 9.01
C GLU A 103 10.37 8.43 8.02
N VAL A 104 10.41 7.96 6.77
CA VAL A 104 9.38 8.26 5.77
C VAL A 104 8.00 7.77 6.24
N ILE A 105 7.90 6.52 6.72
CA ILE A 105 6.63 5.97 7.21
C ILE A 105 6.14 6.74 8.44
N TYR A 106 7.03 7.11 9.35
CA TYR A 106 6.67 7.85 10.55
C TYR A 106 6.14 9.24 10.19
N ASN A 107 6.80 9.97 9.29
CA ASN A 107 6.38 11.28 8.81
C ASN A 107 5.03 11.21 8.07
N LEU A 108 4.80 10.17 7.26
CA LEU A 108 3.50 9.93 6.63
C LEU A 108 2.41 9.67 7.67
N THR A 109 2.72 8.87 8.70
CA THR A 109 1.78 8.60 9.79
C THR A 109 1.48 9.87 10.58
N GLU A 110 2.48 10.70 10.87
CA GLU A 110 2.32 11.98 11.55
C GLU A 110 1.48 12.96 10.75
N SER A 111 1.71 13.04 9.43
CA SER A 111 0.89 13.88 8.54
C SER A 111 -0.57 13.43 8.49
N ALA A 112 -0.86 12.13 8.61
CA ALA A 112 -2.23 11.60 8.51
C ALA A 112 -2.96 11.55 9.87
N ALA A 113 -2.26 11.15 10.93
CA ALA A 113 -2.84 10.85 12.25
C ALA A 113 -2.49 11.88 13.35
N GLY A 114 -1.55 12.80 13.08
CA GLY A 114 -1.14 13.86 13.99
C GLY A 114 -0.78 13.33 15.38
N LYS A 115 -1.50 13.81 16.40
CA LYS A 115 -1.30 13.43 17.82
C LYS A 115 -1.35 11.92 18.10
N TRP A 116 -2.02 11.15 17.25
CA TRP A 116 -2.18 9.70 17.40
C TRP A 116 -1.09 8.89 16.67
N ALA A 117 -0.15 9.55 16.00
CA ALA A 117 0.88 8.89 15.19
C ALA A 117 1.65 7.81 15.97
N LYS A 118 2.05 8.07 17.21
CA LYS A 118 2.78 7.07 18.02
C LYS A 118 1.99 5.78 18.28
N GLN A 119 0.66 5.86 18.35
CA GLN A 119 -0.20 4.69 18.57
C GLN A 119 -0.52 3.95 17.27
N ILE A 120 -0.68 4.69 16.17
CA ILE A 120 -1.06 4.12 14.86
C ILE A 120 0.17 3.60 14.10
N PHE A 121 1.32 4.25 14.27
CA PHE A 121 2.55 3.96 13.54
C PHE A 121 2.91 2.46 13.53
N PRO A 122 2.90 1.72 14.66
CA PRO A 122 3.25 0.30 14.62
C PRO A 122 2.31 -0.51 13.72
N TRP A 123 1.00 -0.26 13.80
CA TRP A 123 0.00 -0.94 12.97
C TRP A 123 0.17 -0.60 11.49
N PHE A 124 0.32 0.69 11.18
CA PHE A 124 0.51 1.15 9.81
C PHE A 124 1.81 0.62 9.21
N ALA A 125 2.92 0.68 9.95
CA ALA A 125 4.20 0.16 9.53
C ALA A 125 4.13 -1.36 9.28
N THR A 126 3.48 -2.14 10.16
CA THR A 126 3.29 -3.58 9.94
C THR A 126 2.48 -3.86 8.69
N ILE A 127 1.34 -3.18 8.49
CA ILE A 127 0.51 -3.37 7.29
C ILE A 127 1.31 -3.03 6.03
N MET A 128 2.00 -1.88 6.02
CA MET A 128 2.82 -1.47 4.89
C MET A 128 3.92 -2.49 4.57
N LEU A 129 4.59 -3.01 5.58
CA LEU A 129 5.69 -3.95 5.41
C LEU A 129 5.17 -5.31 4.92
N VAL A 130 4.04 -5.80 5.45
CA VAL A 130 3.37 -7.00 4.95
C VAL A 130 2.97 -6.85 3.49
N VAL A 131 2.30 -5.75 3.13
CA VAL A 131 1.82 -5.50 1.76
C VAL A 131 2.97 -5.29 0.77
N LEU A 132 4.10 -4.74 1.21
CA LEU A 132 5.25 -4.51 0.35
C LEU A 132 6.03 -5.79 0.05
N VAL A 133 6.00 -6.76 0.97
CA VAL A 133 6.72 -8.05 0.84
C VAL A 133 5.85 -9.13 0.19
N ALA A 134 4.53 -9.10 0.44
CA ALA A 134 3.55 -10.04 -0.11
C ALA A 134 3.30 -9.83 -1.62
#